data_AF-A0A938MGT8-F1
#
_entry.id   AF-A0A938MGT8-F1
#
_cell.length_a   1.000
_cell.length_b   1.000
_cell.length_c   1.000
_cell.angle_alpha   90.00
_cell.angle_beta   90.00
_cell.angle_gamma   90.00
#
_symmetry.space_group_name_H-M   'P 1'
#
loop_
_entity.id
_entity.type
_entity.pdbx_description
1 polymer ?
#
loop_
_entity_poly.entity_id
_entity_poly.type
_entity_poly.pdbx_seq_one_letter_code
_entity_poly.pdbx_strand_id
1 'polypeptide(L)'
;MANHYVEMFAKAVNTDFVDIIAHPFCTHDAILGNMPVILAKILDDDLIELLEIAKTNRIAMELTPKVFNPLNDGCLIRFYKLCKQVGVKISLGSDSHTVKGIGRLSLVLDRAARIGLDPSDFLLPHALSHP
;
A
#
# COMPACT_ATOMS: atom_id res chain seq x y z
N MET A 1 14.81 -12.89 -0.67
CA MET A 1 13.42 -12.61 -0.23
C MET A 1 13.13 -11.11 -0.23
N ALA A 2 13.82 -10.26 0.55
CA ALA A 2 13.57 -8.80 0.52
C ALA A 2 13.74 -8.20 -0.89
N ASN A 3 14.88 -8.45 -1.55
CA ASN A 3 15.12 -8.00 -2.92
C ASN A 3 14.05 -8.49 -3.90
N HIS A 4 13.58 -9.72 -3.74
CA HIS A 4 12.53 -10.26 -4.60
C HIS A 4 11.21 -9.47 -4.48
N TYR A 5 10.83 -9.05 -3.27
CA TYR A 5 9.66 -8.20 -3.08
C TYR A 5 9.84 -6.81 -3.69
N VAL A 6 11.04 -6.24 -3.58
CA VAL A 6 11.39 -4.97 -4.23
C VAL A 6 11.33 -5.10 -5.75
N GLU A 7 11.88 -6.16 -6.33
CA GLU A 7 11.83 -6.45 -7.77
C GLU A 7 10.38 -6.64 -8.28
N MET A 8 9.56 -7.38 -7.52
CA MET A 8 8.13 -7.55 -7.84
C MET A 8 7.39 -6.22 -7.80
N PHE A 9 7.64 -5.40 -6.78
CA PHE A 9 7.03 -4.08 -6.66
C PHE A 9 7.50 -3.15 -7.76
N ALA A 10 8.80 -3.14 -8.08
CA ALA A 10 9.38 -2.40 -9.19
C ALA A 10 8.73 -2.76 -10.53
N LYS A 11 8.50 -4.05 -10.78
CA LYS A 11 7.79 -4.50 -11.98
C LYS A 11 6.34 -3.99 -12.00
N ALA A 12 5.64 -4.06 -10.87
CA ALA A 12 4.25 -3.61 -10.75
C ALA A 12 4.11 -2.11 -11.01
N VAL A 13 4.99 -1.26 -10.45
CA VAL A 13 4.94 0.20 -10.65
C VAL A 13 5.34 0.65 -12.06
N ASN A 14 6.00 -0.22 -12.83
CA ASN A 14 6.37 0.01 -14.23
C ASN A 14 5.40 -0.64 -15.23
N THR A 15 4.23 -1.09 -14.78
CA THR A 15 3.25 -1.74 -15.66
C THR A 15 2.21 -0.73 -16.15
N ASP A 16 2.14 -0.51 -17.46
CA ASP A 16 1.40 0.60 -18.10
C ASP A 16 -0.13 0.57 -17.96
N PHE A 17 -0.72 -0.52 -17.46
CA PHE A 17 -2.17 -0.68 -17.32
C PHE A 17 -2.64 -0.74 -15.87
N VAL A 18 -1.74 -0.52 -14.90
CA VAL A 18 -2.05 -0.62 -13.48
C VAL A 18 -2.39 0.75 -12.92
N ASP A 19 -3.59 0.91 -12.38
CA ASP A 19 -4.00 2.12 -11.65
C ASP A 19 -3.71 2.04 -10.15
N ILE A 20 -3.80 0.83 -9.60
CA ILE A 20 -3.73 0.57 -8.16
C ILE A 20 -2.95 -0.71 -7.93
N ILE A 21 -1.94 -0.67 -7.06
CA ILE A 21 -1.30 -1.87 -6.53
C ILE A 21 -2.08 -2.33 -5.30
N ALA A 22 -2.66 -3.52 -5.39
CA ALA A 22 -3.43 -4.14 -4.32
C ALA A 22 -2.53 -4.54 -3.14
N HIS A 23 -2.94 -4.12 -1.93
CA HIS A 23 -2.37 -4.41 -0.63
C HIS A 23 -0.86 -4.74 -0.64
N PRO A 24 0.01 -3.77 -1.04
CA PRO A 24 1.43 -4.02 -1.22
C PRO A 24 2.06 -4.55 0.07
N PHE A 25 2.90 -5.56 -0.08
CA PHE A 25 3.63 -6.24 1.00
C PHE A 25 2.74 -6.91 2.08
N CYS A 26 1.41 -6.92 1.92
CA CYS A 26 0.51 -7.68 2.76
C CYS A 26 0.47 -9.14 2.27
N THR A 27 1.23 -10.02 2.89
CA THR A 27 1.18 -11.46 2.58
C THR A 27 0.86 -12.28 3.83
N HIS A 28 0.47 -13.54 3.63
CA HIS A 28 0.21 -14.47 4.73
C HIS A 28 1.53 -15.11 5.20
N ASP A 29 1.89 -14.87 6.46
CA ASP A 29 3.10 -15.40 7.10
C ASP A 29 3.29 -16.91 6.94
N ALA A 30 2.17 -17.65 6.87
CA ALA A 30 2.15 -19.11 6.71
C ALA A 30 2.76 -19.60 5.38
N ILE A 31 2.92 -18.72 4.38
CA ILE A 31 3.33 -19.10 3.02
C ILE A 31 4.74 -18.61 2.69
N LEU A 32 5.15 -17.43 3.18
CA LEU A 32 6.36 -16.74 2.70
C LEU A 32 7.36 -16.35 3.79
N GLY A 33 7.12 -16.75 5.05
CA GLY A 33 7.99 -16.48 6.20
C GLY A 33 7.55 -15.24 6.99
N ASN A 34 8.39 -14.81 7.94
CA ASN A 34 8.10 -13.69 8.83
C ASN A 34 8.23 -12.35 8.07
N MET A 35 7.10 -11.83 7.59
CA MET A 35 7.06 -10.63 6.75
C MET A 35 7.63 -9.38 7.41
N PRO A 36 7.34 -9.07 8.68
CA PRO A 36 7.99 -7.97 9.39
C PRO A 36 9.53 -8.01 9.30
N VAL A 37 10.13 -9.18 9.46
CA VAL A 37 11.59 -9.34 9.38
C VAL A 37 12.10 -9.14 7.95
N ILE A 38 11.34 -9.55 6.95
CA ILE A 38 11.72 -9.37 5.54
C ILE A 38 11.61 -7.89 5.15
N LEU A 39 10.50 -7.23 5.49
CA LEU A 39 10.25 -5.84 5.13
C LEU A 39 11.19 -4.88 5.87
N ALA A 40 11.56 -5.18 7.11
CA ALA A 40 12.55 -4.40 7.87
C ALA A 40 13.94 -4.35 7.19
N LYS A 41 14.23 -5.26 6.25
CA LYS A 41 15.49 -5.26 5.49
C LYS A 41 15.43 -4.42 4.21
N ILE A 42 14.24 -3.97 3.80
CA ILE A 42 14.08 -3.09 2.65
C ILE A 42 14.40 -1.67 3.11
N LEU A 43 15.34 -1.01 2.43
CA LEU A 43 15.75 0.36 2.74
C LEU A 43 14.65 1.33 2.34
N ASP A 44 14.55 2.45 3.07
CA ASP A 44 13.59 3.50 2.73
C ASP A 44 13.92 4.11 1.37
N ASP A 45 15.20 4.31 1.03
CA ASP A 45 15.63 4.86 -0.25
C ASP A 45 15.17 4.01 -1.45
N ASP A 46 15.29 2.67 -1.34
CA ASP A 46 14.80 1.74 -2.37
C ASP A 46 13.29 1.89 -2.58
N LEU A 47 12.52 2.06 -1.50
CA LEU A 47 11.08 2.25 -1.58
C LEU A 47 10.72 3.63 -2.14
N ILE A 48 11.44 4.68 -1.72
CA ILE A 48 11.19 6.06 -2.17
C ILE A 48 11.37 6.16 -3.68
N GLU A 49 12.44 5.59 -4.24
CA GLU A 49 12.67 5.59 -5.69
C GLU A 49 11.49 4.96 -6.44
N LEU A 50 11.02 3.79 -5.99
CA LEU A 50 9.90 3.10 -6.61
C LEU A 50 8.56 3.84 -6.41
N LEU A 51 8.38 4.54 -5.29
CA LEU A 51 7.21 5.36 -5.04
C LEU A 51 7.19 6.62 -5.90
N GLU A 52 8.33 7.23 -6.22
CA GLU A 52 8.40 8.35 -7.18
C GLU A 52 8.02 7.89 -8.60
N ILE A 53 8.42 6.67 -8.99
CA ILE A 53 7.96 6.04 -10.23
C ILE A 53 6.44 5.84 -10.18
N ALA A 54 5.91 5.26 -9.11
CA ALA A 54 4.47 5.05 -8.95
C ALA A 54 3.69 6.36 -9.06
N LYS A 55 4.16 7.42 -8.40
CA LYS A 55 3.57 8.77 -8.48
C LYS A 55 3.59 9.32 -9.90
N THR A 56 4.71 9.20 -10.60
CA THR A 56 4.86 9.64 -12.00
C THR A 56 3.88 8.91 -12.91
N ASN A 57 3.73 7.60 -12.68
CA ASN A 57 2.81 6.73 -13.42
C ASN A 57 1.36 6.81 -12.92
N ARG A 58 1.07 7.68 -11.94
CA ARG A 58 -0.25 7.88 -11.31
C ARG A 58 -0.84 6.60 -10.71
N ILE A 59 0.02 5.72 -10.21
CA ILE A 59 -0.34 4.46 -9.58
C ILE A 59 -0.56 4.70 -8.08
N ALA A 60 -1.73 4.32 -7.58
CA ALA A 60 -2.06 4.39 -6.17
C ALA A 60 -1.72 3.09 -5.42
N MET A 61 -1.62 3.17 -4.09
CA MET A 61 -1.42 2.02 -3.21
C MET A 61 -2.71 1.71 -2.45
N GLU A 62 -3.17 0.46 -2.49
CA GLU A 62 -4.36 0.06 -1.75
C GLU A 62 -4.05 -0.11 -0.25
N LEU A 63 -4.76 0.63 0.58
CA LEU A 63 -4.82 0.46 2.02
C LEU A 63 -6.04 -0.39 2.40
N THR A 64 -5.78 -1.52 3.07
CA THR A 64 -6.82 -2.44 3.55
C THR A 64 -6.79 -2.58 5.07
N PRO A 65 -7.88 -3.07 5.72
CA PRO A 65 -7.86 -3.33 7.16
C PRO A 65 -6.74 -4.26 7.63
N LYS A 66 -6.22 -5.13 6.75
CA LYS A 66 -5.17 -6.11 7.05
C LYS A 66 -3.84 -5.46 7.42
N VAL A 67 -3.59 -4.24 6.94
CA VAL A 67 -2.38 -3.45 7.25
C VAL A 67 -2.21 -3.24 8.75
N PHE A 68 -3.34 -3.02 9.44
CA PHE A 68 -3.37 -2.72 10.86
C PHE A 68 -3.46 -3.97 11.74
N ASN A 69 -3.04 -5.12 11.23
CA ASN A 69 -2.82 -6.30 12.05
C ASN A 69 -1.58 -6.05 12.92
N PRO A 70 -1.64 -6.20 14.25
CA PRO A 70 -0.51 -5.96 15.14
C PRO A 70 0.79 -6.69 14.75
N LEU A 71 0.68 -7.84 14.05
CA LEU A 71 1.83 -8.58 13.56
C LEU A 71 2.58 -7.86 12.44
N ASN A 72 1.90 -7.05 11.62
CA ASN A 72 2.45 -6.41 10.43
C ASN A 72 2.62 -4.88 10.56
N ASP A 73 2.07 -4.31 11.63
CA ASP A 73 1.76 -2.89 11.77
C ASP A 73 3.01 -2.00 11.58
N GLY A 74 4.15 -2.33 12.19
CA GLY A 74 5.34 -1.48 12.15
C GLY A 74 5.91 -1.25 10.74
N CYS A 75 6.04 -2.32 9.94
CA CYS A 75 6.63 -2.23 8.61
C CYS A 75 5.66 -1.66 7.57
N LEU A 76 4.39 -2.04 7.64
CA LEU A 76 3.39 -1.55 6.71
C LEU A 76 3.03 -0.08 7.01
N ILE A 77 2.93 0.32 8.28
CA ILE A 77 2.78 1.74 8.64
C ILE A 77 3.95 2.56 8.10
N ARG A 78 5.20 2.08 8.23
CA ARG A 78 6.38 2.74 7.64
C ARG A 78 6.16 2.96 6.14
N PHE A 79 5.74 1.93 5.41
CA PHE A 79 5.48 2.04 3.97
C PHE A 79 4.43 3.12 3.63
N TYR A 80 3.30 3.17 4.33
CA TYR A 80 2.27 4.20 4.06
C TYR A 80 2.72 5.61 4.43
N LYS A 81 3.60 5.76 5.44
CA LYS A 81 4.23 7.06 5.73
C LYS A 81 5.15 7.51 4.60
N LEU A 82 5.92 6.59 4.00
CA LEU A 82 6.73 6.89 2.82
C LEU A 82 5.86 7.26 1.62
N CYS A 83 4.72 6.57 1.42
CA CYS A 83 3.76 6.94 0.37
C CYS A 83 3.29 8.40 0.53
N LYS A 84 2.91 8.81 1.75
CA LYS A 84 2.54 10.21 2.04
C LYS A 84 3.68 11.17 1.77
N GLN A 85 4.88 10.86 2.25
CA GLN A 85 6.07 11.68 2.07
C GLN A 85 6.36 11.96 0.59
N VAL A 86 6.24 10.94 -0.26
CA VAL A 86 6.44 11.06 -1.72
C VAL A 86 5.25 11.73 -2.40
N GLY A 87 4.04 11.57 -1.86
CA GLY A 87 2.79 12.07 -2.43
C GLY A 87 2.07 11.06 -3.33
N VAL A 88 2.33 9.76 -3.14
CA VAL A 88 1.57 8.69 -3.79
C VAL A 88 0.16 8.63 -3.19
N LYS A 89 -0.86 8.51 -4.05
CA LYS A 89 -2.25 8.43 -3.59
C LYS A 89 -2.58 7.05 -3.03
N ILE A 90 -3.50 7.03 -2.08
CA ILE A 90 -3.97 5.82 -1.40
C ILE A 90 -5.38 5.47 -1.88
N SER A 91 -5.58 4.24 -2.30
CA SER A 91 -6.92 3.69 -2.57
C SER A 91 -7.41 2.90 -1.36
N LEU A 92 -8.72 2.91 -1.10
CA LEU A 92 -9.31 2.14 -0.01
C LEU A 92 -9.87 0.81 -0.52
N GLY A 93 -9.38 -0.29 0.05
CA GLY A 93 -9.81 -1.64 -0.27
C GLY A 93 -10.34 -2.37 0.94
N SER A 94 -11.48 -3.05 0.80
CA SER A 94 -11.98 -3.93 1.88
C SER A 94 -11.33 -5.32 1.85
N ASP A 95 -10.85 -5.75 0.68
CA ASP A 95 -10.35 -7.12 0.41
C ASP A 95 -11.28 -8.20 1.00
N SER A 96 -12.59 -7.95 0.92
CA SER A 96 -13.58 -8.77 1.60
C SER A 96 -14.07 -9.91 0.72
N HIS A 97 -14.03 -11.12 1.29
CA HIS A 97 -14.54 -12.35 0.68
C HIS A 97 -15.94 -12.71 1.21
N THR A 98 -16.60 -11.79 1.93
CA THR A 98 -17.95 -11.98 2.47
C THR A 98 -18.75 -10.70 2.34
N VAL A 99 -20.07 -10.81 2.13
CA VAL A 99 -20.97 -9.65 2.03
C VAL A 99 -20.87 -8.74 3.26
N LYS A 100 -20.71 -9.32 4.46
CA LYS A 100 -20.64 -8.58 5.72
C LYS A 100 -19.40 -7.70 5.87
N GLY A 101 -18.34 -7.95 5.10
CA GLY A 101 -17.10 -7.18 5.18
C GLY A 101 -16.95 -6.10 4.10
N ILE A 102 -17.86 -6.06 3.12
CA ILE A 102 -17.93 -4.97 2.15
C ILE A 102 -18.20 -3.65 2.89
N GLY A 103 -17.48 -2.59 2.49
CA GLY A 103 -17.75 -1.23 2.98
C GLY A 103 -17.36 -0.96 4.44
N ARG A 104 -16.65 -1.87 5.11
CA ARG A 104 -16.09 -1.63 6.46
C ARG A 104 -14.85 -0.72 6.43
N LEU A 105 -15.00 0.45 5.80
CA LEU A 105 -13.92 1.41 5.55
C LEU A 105 -13.77 2.46 6.65
N SER A 106 -14.80 2.67 7.49
CA SER A 106 -14.73 3.64 8.60
C SER A 106 -13.57 3.36 9.55
N LEU A 107 -13.38 2.10 9.93
CA LEU A 107 -12.26 1.68 10.77
C LEU A 107 -10.89 1.90 10.10
N VAL A 108 -10.83 1.75 8.77
CA VAL A 108 -9.59 1.98 7.99
C VAL A 108 -9.24 3.46 7.99
N LEU A 109 -10.23 4.32 7.76
CA LEU A 109 -10.07 5.78 7.77
C LEU A 109 -9.62 6.30 9.15
N ASP A 110 -10.25 5.84 10.23
CA ASP A 110 -9.88 6.25 11.59
C ASP A 110 -8.42 5.87 11.92
N ARG A 111 -7.97 4.71 11.44
CA ARG A 111 -6.59 4.24 11.65
C ARG A 111 -5.60 4.92 10.70
N ALA A 112 -6.00 5.19 9.47
CA ALA A 112 -5.22 5.97 8.51
C ALA A 112 -4.90 7.37 9.05
N ALA A 113 -5.89 8.02 9.68
CA ALA A 113 -5.70 9.32 10.31
C ALA A 113 -4.62 9.27 11.43
N ARG A 114 -4.59 8.19 12.23
CA ARG A 114 -3.61 8.01 13.30
C ARG A 114 -2.18 7.84 12.82
N ILE A 115 -1.99 7.40 11.57
CA ILE A 115 -0.66 7.28 10.96
C ILE A 115 -0.29 8.52 10.13
N GLY A 116 -1.14 9.55 10.16
CA GLY A 116 -0.89 10.85 9.55
C GLY A 116 -1.48 11.02 8.15
N LEU A 117 -2.26 10.06 7.64
CA LEU A 117 -2.96 10.22 6.36
C LEU A 117 -4.17 11.15 6.54
N ASP A 118 -4.39 12.03 5.59
CA ASP A 118 -5.51 12.96 5.55
C ASP A 118 -6.32 12.80 4.25
N PRO A 119 -7.52 13.40 4.14
CA PRO A 119 -8.38 13.22 2.97
C PRO A 119 -7.70 13.51 1.63
N SER A 120 -6.69 14.39 1.58
CA SER A 120 -5.98 14.71 0.35
C SER A 120 -5.03 13.61 -0.13
N ASP A 121 -4.66 12.66 0.75
CA ASP A 121 -3.81 11.52 0.40
C ASP A 121 -4.58 10.44 -0.37
N PHE A 122 -5.91 10.47 -0.34
CA PHE A 122 -6.73 9.44 -0.94
C PHE A 122 -7.04 9.72 -2.42
N LEU A 123 -7.05 8.64 -3.20
CA LEU A 123 -7.49 8.66 -4.58
C LEU A 123 -9.02 8.82 -4.63
N LEU A 124 -9.48 9.82 -5.38
CA LEU A 124 -10.90 10.05 -5.61
C LEU A 124 -11.34 9.38 -6.94
N PRO A 125 -12.56 8.82 -7.04
CA PRO A 125 -12.99 8.07 -8.22
C PRO A 125 -12.90 8.82 -9.56
N HIS A 126 -13.01 10.15 -9.54
CA HIS A 126 -12.93 10.99 -10.74
C HIS A 126 -11.49 11.28 -11.20
N ALA A 127 -10.48 10.85 -10.45
CA ALA A 127 -9.07 11.05 -10.79
C ALA A 127 -8.47 9.94 -11.69
N LEU A 128 -9.23 8.87 -11.96
CA LEU A 128 -8.79 7.68 -12.72
C LEU A 128 -9.12 7.73 -14.22
N SER A 129 -9.55 8.88 -14.76
CA SER A 129 -9.78 9.00 -16.19
C SER A 129 -8.45 9.05 -16.95
N HIS A 130 -8.06 7.93 -17.55
CA HIS A 130 -7.08 7.91 -18.64
C HIS A 130 -7.64 8.71 -19.84
N PRO A 131 -6.84 9.55 -20.50
CA PRO A 131 -7.23 10.18 -21.76
C PRO A 131 -7.48 9.15 -22.87
#